data_AF-A0A8C6ED22-F1
#
_entry.id   AF-A0A8C6ED22-F1
#
_cell.length_a   1.000
_cell.length_b   1.000
_cell.length_c   1.000
_cell.angle_alpha   90.00
_cell.angle_beta   90.00
_cell.angle_gamma   90.00
#
_symmetry.space_group_name_H-M   'P 1'
#
loop_
_entity.id
_entity.type
_entity.pdbx_description
1 polymer ?
#
loop_
_entity_poly.entity_id
_entity_poly.type
_entity_poly.pdbx_seq_one_letter_code
_entity_poly.pdbx_strand_id
1 'polypeptide(L)'
;MGNPKVKAHGRKVLNSFGNAIKHMDDLKGTFADLSELHCDKLHVDPENFRLLGNMILIVLATHFSKEFTPQMQAAWQKLTNAVASALAHKYH
;
A
#
# COMPACT_ATOMS: atom_id res chain seq x y z
N MET A 1 4.08 -17.47 -16.75
CA MET A 1 4.24 -16.01 -16.49
C MET A 1 4.80 -15.81 -15.09
N GLY A 2 5.72 -14.86 -14.90
CA GLY A 2 6.23 -14.51 -13.56
C GLY A 2 7.59 -13.84 -13.63
N ASN A 3 7.63 -12.53 -13.83
CA ASN A 3 8.89 -11.78 -13.79
C ASN A 3 9.47 -11.83 -12.36
N PRO A 4 10.69 -12.38 -12.15
CA PRO A 4 11.28 -12.52 -10.82
C PRO A 4 11.46 -11.17 -10.10
N LYS A 5 11.76 -10.09 -10.84
CA LYS A 5 11.91 -8.75 -10.28
C LYS A 5 10.58 -8.22 -9.74
N VAL A 6 9.49 -8.43 -10.47
CA VAL A 6 8.13 -8.05 -10.02
C VAL A 6 7.74 -8.84 -8.78
N LYS A 7 8.00 -10.15 -8.75
CA LYS A 7 7.71 -10.99 -7.58
C LYS A 7 8.50 -10.54 -6.34
N ALA A 8 9.78 -10.23 -6.51
CA ALA A 8 10.63 -9.72 -5.43
C ALA A 8 10.15 -8.34 -4.94
N HIS A 9 9.79 -7.45 -5.84
CA HIS A 9 9.29 -6.12 -5.49
C HIS A 9 7.93 -6.18 -4.80
N GLY A 10 7.00 -7.00 -5.30
CA GLY A 10 5.68 -7.22 -4.67
C GLY A 10 5.80 -7.70 -3.22
N ARG A 11 6.79 -8.55 -2.91
CA ARG A 11 7.10 -8.93 -1.52
C ARG A 11 7.53 -7.72 -0.68
N LYS A 12 8.39 -6.85 -1.19
CA LYS A 12 8.82 -5.63 -0.47
C LYS A 12 7.63 -4.71 -0.18
N VAL A 13 6.75 -4.53 -1.16
CA VAL A 13 5.53 -3.73 -1.01
C VAL A 13 4.61 -4.34 0.06
N LEU A 14 4.26 -5.62 -0.02
CA LEU A 14 3.35 -6.22 0.96
C LEU A 14 3.97 -6.30 2.38
N ASN A 15 5.29 -6.45 2.49
CA ASN A 15 5.97 -6.35 3.78
C ASN A 15 5.84 -4.95 4.41
N SER A 16 5.79 -3.88 3.60
CA SER A 16 5.61 -2.53 4.12
C SER A 16 4.21 -2.32 4.72
N PHE A 17 3.18 -2.98 4.17
CA PHE A 17 1.84 -3.02 4.79
C PHE A 17 1.86 -3.73 6.15
N GLY A 18 2.68 -4.79 6.29
CA GLY A 18 2.92 -5.41 7.60
C GLY A 18 3.55 -4.45 8.62
N ASN A 19 4.41 -3.53 8.15
CA ASN A 19 4.96 -2.46 8.98
C ASN A 19 3.88 -1.43 9.35
N ALA A 20 3.04 -1.03 8.39
CA ALA A 20 1.92 -0.12 8.63
C ALA A 20 1.00 -0.61 9.76
N ILE A 21 0.66 -1.90 9.75
CA ILE A 21 -0.22 -2.51 10.77
C ILE A 21 0.42 -2.49 12.16
N LYS A 22 1.75 -2.59 12.26
CA LYS A 22 2.48 -2.52 13.54
C LYS A 22 2.60 -1.09 14.09
N HIS A 23 2.43 -0.08 13.25
CA HIS A 23 2.63 1.33 13.57
C HIS A 23 1.41 2.18 13.14
N MET A 24 0.19 1.66 13.32
CA MET A 24 -1.04 2.30 12.83
C MET A 24 -1.27 3.70 13.39
N ASP A 25 -0.76 3.99 14.60
CA ASP A 25 -0.89 5.30 15.24
C ASP A 25 0.04 6.37 14.65
N ASP A 26 1.09 5.96 13.94
CA ASP A 26 2.08 6.88 13.33
C ASP A 26 2.53 6.40 11.93
N LEU A 27 1.58 6.33 10.99
CA LEU A 27 1.90 5.96 9.61
C LEU A 27 2.78 7.00 8.91
N LYS A 28 2.61 8.29 9.22
CA LYS A 28 3.38 9.37 8.57
C LYS A 28 4.84 9.33 8.98
N GLY A 29 5.14 9.18 10.27
CA GLY A 29 6.51 8.99 10.73
C GLY A 29 7.11 7.69 10.20
N THR A 30 6.34 6.60 10.27
CA THR A 30 6.77 5.28 9.78
C THR A 30 7.14 5.26 8.29
N PHE A 31 6.45 6.05 7.46
CA PHE A 31 6.65 6.10 6.02
C PHE A 31 7.40 7.35 5.52
N ALA A 32 7.93 8.21 6.40
CA ALA A 32 8.59 9.45 5.99
C ALA A 32 9.71 9.23 4.98
N ASP A 33 10.69 8.38 5.30
CA ASP A 33 11.81 8.06 4.41
C ASP A 33 11.34 7.41 3.09
N LEU A 34 10.27 6.61 3.16
CA LEU A 34 9.72 5.96 1.99
C LEU A 34 8.96 6.95 1.10
N SER A 35 8.28 7.93 1.69
CA SER A 35 7.61 9.04 0.99
C SER A 35 8.64 9.89 0.24
N GLU A 36 9.73 10.29 0.91
CA GLU A 36 10.84 11.04 0.29
C GLU A 36 11.51 10.24 -0.83
N LEU A 37 11.73 8.93 -0.64
CA LEU A 37 12.25 8.07 -1.71
C LEU A 37 11.35 8.08 -2.95
N HIS A 38 10.03 7.96 -2.77
CA HIS A 38 9.09 7.90 -3.89
C HIS A 38 8.91 9.26 -4.59
N CYS A 39 9.00 10.35 -3.83
CA CYS A 39 8.97 11.72 -4.34
C CYS A 39 10.28 12.06 -5.08
N ASP A 40 11.40 12.11 -4.37
CA ASP A 40 12.61 12.79 -4.83
C ASP A 40 13.48 11.95 -5.77
N LYS A 41 13.39 10.62 -5.67
CA LYS A 41 14.23 9.71 -6.46
C LYS A 41 13.45 8.95 -7.50
N LEU A 42 12.29 8.40 -7.11
CA LEU A 42 11.49 7.57 -8.01
C LEU A 42 10.46 8.37 -8.81
N HIS A 43 10.14 9.61 -8.41
CA HIS A 43 9.20 10.50 -9.08
C HIS A 43 7.85 9.83 -9.38
N VAL A 44 7.35 9.03 -8.43
CA VAL A 44 6.08 8.32 -8.57
C VAL A 44 4.93 9.28 -8.31
N ASP A 45 4.02 9.48 -9.26
CA ASP A 45 2.81 10.27 -9.02
C ASP A 45 1.98 9.68 -7.85
N PRO A 46 1.61 10.49 -6.83
CA PRO A 46 0.81 10.07 -5.69
C PRO A 46 -0.47 9.29 -6.01
N GLU A 47 -1.13 9.57 -7.14
CA GLU A 47 -2.34 8.86 -7.55
C GLU A 47 -2.08 7.35 -7.76
N ASN A 48 -0.86 6.97 -8.13
CA ASN A 48 -0.49 5.57 -8.31
C ASN A 48 -0.56 4.76 -7.01
N PHE A 49 -0.41 5.39 -5.84
CA PHE A 49 -0.57 4.70 -4.56
C PHE A 49 -2.03 4.26 -4.35
N ARG A 50 -3.00 5.11 -4.73
CA ARG A 50 -4.43 4.77 -4.65
C ARG A 50 -4.79 3.68 -5.65
N LEU A 51 -4.25 3.77 -6.88
CA LEU A 51 -4.43 2.74 -7.90
C LEU A 51 -3.94 1.38 -7.40
N LEU A 52 -2.73 1.31 -6.83
CA LEU A 52 -2.19 0.08 -6.27
C LEU A 52 -3.03 -0.43 -5.09
N GLY A 53 -3.49 0.46 -4.21
CA GLY A 53 -4.39 0.12 -3.10
C GLY A 53 -5.69 -0.55 -3.59
N ASN A 54 -6.29 -0.04 -4.67
CA ASN A 54 -7.48 -0.64 -5.27
C ASN A 54 -7.19 -2.01 -5.91
N MET A 55 -6.02 -2.17 -6.54
CA MET A 55 -5.62 -3.47 -7.09
C MET A 55 -5.42 -4.53 -6.01
N ILE A 56 -4.85 -4.14 -4.86
CA ILE A 56 -4.73 -5.04 -3.69
C ILE A 56 -6.12 -5.50 -3.24
N LEU A 57 -7.10 -4.59 -3.14
CA LEU A 57 -8.47 -4.96 -2.77
C LEU A 57 -9.12 -5.93 -3.74
N ILE A 58 -8.94 -5.72 -5.05
CA ILE A 58 -9.45 -6.64 -6.08
C ILE A 58 -8.82 -8.02 -5.94
N VAL A 59 -7.49 -8.09 -5.72
CA VAL A 59 -6.79 -9.36 -5.51
C VAL A 59 -7.27 -10.06 -4.23
N LEU A 60 -7.47 -9.32 -3.13
CA LEU A 60 -8.01 -9.89 -1.89
C LEU A 60 -9.43 -10.41 -2.09
N ALA A 61 -10.30 -9.64 -2.75
CA ALA A 61 -11.67 -10.03 -3.04
C ALA A 61 -11.75 -11.29 -3.90
N THR A 62 -10.92 -11.38 -4.94
CA THR A 62 -10.87 -12.57 -5.80
C THR A 62 -10.28 -13.79 -5.08
N HIS A 63 -9.24 -13.59 -4.26
CA HIS A 63 -8.57 -14.68 -3.54
C HIS A 63 -9.44 -15.27 -2.41
N PHE A 64 -10.04 -14.41 -1.58
CA PHE A 64 -10.85 -14.83 -0.43
C PHE A 64 -12.32 -15.05 -0.79
N SER A 65 -12.78 -14.55 -1.94
CA SER A 65 -14.15 -14.75 -2.44
C SER A 65 -15.21 -14.41 -1.38
N LYS A 66 -15.99 -15.41 -0.93
CA LYS A 66 -17.07 -15.22 0.06
C LYS A 66 -16.58 -14.79 1.44
N GLU A 67 -15.30 -15.05 1.75
CA GLU A 67 -14.69 -14.64 3.03
C GLU A 67 -14.29 -13.16 3.04
N PHE A 68 -14.23 -12.51 1.87
CA PHE A 68 -13.99 -11.07 1.78
C PHE A 68 -15.27 -10.28 2.06
N THR A 69 -15.69 -10.30 3.32
CA THR A 69 -16.90 -9.63 3.79
C THR A 69 -16.82 -8.10 3.60
N PRO A 70 -17.96 -7.39 3.58
CA PRO A 70 -17.97 -5.93 3.52
C PRO A 70 -17.13 -5.26 4.62
N GLN A 71 -17.10 -5.84 5.83
CA GLN A 71 -16.29 -5.37 6.94
C GLN A 71 -14.79 -5.55 6.66
N MET A 72 -14.39 -6.70 6.09
CA MET A 72 -13.00 -6.93 5.68
C MET A 72 -12.59 -5.97 4.56
N GLN A 73 -13.46 -5.76 3.57
CA GLN A 73 -13.24 -4.77 2.51
C GLN A 73 -13.06 -3.36 3.08
N ALA A 74 -13.94 -2.93 3.98
CA ALA A 74 -13.86 -1.60 4.60
C ALA A 74 -12.57 -1.41 5.40
N ALA A 75 -12.15 -2.43 6.17
CA ALA A 75 -10.91 -2.40 6.93
C ALA A 75 -9.67 -2.31 6.01
N TRP A 76 -9.59 -3.13 4.98
CA TRP A 76 -8.49 -3.09 4.01
C TRP A 76 -8.47 -1.80 3.21
N GLN A 77 -9.63 -1.27 2.80
CA GLN A 77 -9.73 0.01 2.11
C GLN A 77 -9.26 1.17 2.98
N LYS A 78 -9.61 1.14 4.28
CA LYS A 78 -9.13 2.14 5.24
C LYS A 78 -7.62 2.07 5.38
N LEU A 79 -7.05 0.87 5.50
CA LEU A 79 -5.60 0.66 5.58
C LEU A 79 -4.88 1.14 4.31
N THR A 80 -5.31 0.73 3.12
CA THR A 80 -4.67 1.12 1.85
C THR A 80 -4.75 2.63 1.61
N ASN A 81 -5.87 3.27 1.94
CA ASN A 81 -6.01 4.73 1.87
C ASN A 81 -5.08 5.44 2.85
N ALA A 82 -4.93 4.92 4.07
CA ALA A 82 -4.05 5.50 5.08
C ALA A 82 -2.57 5.40 4.68
N VAL A 83 -2.16 4.24 4.13
CA VAL A 83 -0.80 4.05 3.57
C VAL A 83 -0.55 4.98 2.38
N ALA A 84 -1.51 5.09 1.45
CA ALA A 84 -1.37 6.00 0.31
C ALA A 84 -1.23 7.47 0.76
N SER A 85 -2.01 7.89 1.76
CA SER A 85 -1.91 9.23 2.36
C SER A 85 -0.55 9.47 3.02
N ALA A 86 -0.02 8.48 3.75
CA ALA A 86 1.29 8.58 4.37
C ALA A 86 2.43 8.66 3.33
N LEU A 87 2.35 7.87 2.26
CA LEU A 87 3.34 7.90 1.17
C LEU A 87 3.30 9.19 0.35
N ALA A 88 2.13 9.83 0.23
CA ALA A 88 1.99 11.12 -0.45
C ALA A 88 2.41 12.32 0.43
N HIS A 89 2.76 12.11 1.70
CA HIS A 89 2.87 13.20 2.67
C HIS A 89 4.00 14.23 2.37
N LYS A 90 5.11 13.78 1.76
CA LYS A 90 6.30 14.61 1.50
C LYS A 90 6.37 15.16 0.06
N TYR A 91 5.30 15.01 -0.71
CA TYR A 91 5.20 15.57 -2.05
C TYR A 91 4.87 17.06 -1.91
N HIS A 92 5.89 17.91 -2.03
CA HIS A 92 5.79 19.37 -1.92
C HIS A 92 6.03 20.03 -3.28
#